data_AF-A0ABC8V295-F1
#
_entry.id   AF-A0ABC8V295-F1
#
_cell.length_a   1.000
_cell.length_b   1.000
_cell.length_c   1.000
_cell.angle_alpha   90.00
_cell.angle_beta   90.00
_cell.angle_gamma   90.00
#
_symmetry.space_group_name_H-M   'P 1'
#
loop_
_entity.id
_entity.type
_entity.pdbx_description
1 polymer ?
#
loop_
_entity_poly.entity_id
_entity_poly.type
_entity_poly.pdbx_seq_one_letter_code
_entity_poly.pdbx_strand_id
1 'polypeptide(L)'
;IPDVFPLLAAAHKTLISKSRESLTTRTLHSELVYNYSGSKHISESLKRCGILDNSHDILVARFGASTDEMMAVEKLIKGKEIDLDELEERANQTQIQKHYKISNVELGISSIADAIVCRIAARDAL
;
A
#
# COMPACT_ATOMS: atom_id res chain seq x y z
N ILE A 1 4.63 5.08 2.91
CA ILE A 1 3.38 5.28 2.15
C ILE A 1 3.09 6.77 2.27
N PRO A 2 2.98 7.54 1.17
CA PRO A 2 3.00 9.00 1.25
C PRO A 2 1.65 9.61 1.62
N ASP A 3 0.55 8.90 1.39
CA ASP A 3 -0.80 9.39 1.60
C ASP A 3 -1.79 8.20 1.68
N VAL A 4 -3.00 8.44 2.20
CA VAL A 4 -4.07 7.45 2.31
C VAL A 4 -4.70 7.12 0.95
N PHE A 5 -4.75 8.06 0.01
CA PHE A 5 -5.39 7.88 -1.30
C PHE A 5 -4.83 6.70 -2.11
N PRO A 6 -3.51 6.52 -2.29
CA PRO A 6 -2.96 5.34 -2.96
C PRO A 6 -3.31 4.02 -2.27
N LEU A 7 -3.38 4.01 -0.94
CA LEU A 7 -3.78 2.82 -0.17
C LEU A 7 -5.24 2.46 -0.45
N LEU A 8 -6.14 3.45 -0.44
CA LEU A 8 -7.56 3.26 -0.73
C LEU A 8 -7.77 2.82 -2.19
N ALA A 9 -7.01 3.35 -3.14
CA ALA A 9 -7.06 2.92 -4.53
C ALA A 9 -6.66 1.44 -4.68
N ALA A 10 -5.58 1.01 -3.99
CA ALA A 10 -5.18 -0.39 -3.94
C ALA A 10 -6.24 -1.28 -3.27
N ALA A 11 -6.83 -0.82 -2.17
CA ALA A 11 -7.87 -1.53 -1.44
C ALA A 11 -9.14 -1.72 -2.29
N HIS A 12 -9.57 -0.67 -2.99
CA HIS A 12 -10.69 -0.73 -3.92
C HIS A 12 -10.43 -1.74 -5.04
N LYS A 13 -9.23 -1.68 -5.65
CA LYS A 13 -8.82 -2.67 -6.67
C LYS A 13 -8.83 -4.10 -6.12
N THR A 14 -8.36 -4.31 -4.89
CA THR A 14 -8.41 -5.60 -4.20
C THR A 14 -9.84 -6.10 -4.01
N LEU A 15 -10.76 -5.24 -3.60
CA LEU A 15 -12.17 -5.61 -3.43
C LEU A 15 -12.82 -5.98 -4.76
N ILE A 16 -12.52 -5.26 -5.85
CA ILE A 16 -12.97 -5.61 -7.20
C ILE A 16 -12.43 -6.98 -7.62
N SER A 17 -11.13 -7.24 -7.44
CA SER A 17 -10.56 -8.55 -7.76
C SER A 17 -11.19 -9.66 -6.93
N LYS A 18 -11.50 -9.41 -5.65
CA LYS A 18 -12.19 -10.37 -4.80
C LYS A 18 -13.62 -10.65 -5.27
N SER A 19 -14.38 -9.61 -5.62
CA SER A 19 -15.77 -9.76 -6.05
C SER A 19 -15.89 -10.49 -7.39
N ARG A 20 -14.83 -10.49 -8.20
CA ARG A 20 -14.72 -11.21 -9.47
C ARG A 20 -14.03 -12.58 -9.34
N GLU A 21 -13.72 -13.01 -8.12
CA GLU A 21 -12.96 -14.24 -7.85
C GLU A 21 -11.62 -14.32 -8.59
N SER A 22 -11.02 -13.16 -8.86
CA SER A 22 -9.82 -13.00 -9.69
C SER A 22 -8.63 -12.47 -8.88
N LEU A 23 -8.50 -12.91 -7.63
CA LEU A 23 -7.31 -12.59 -6.82
C LEU A 23 -6.06 -13.24 -7.45
N THR A 24 -4.98 -12.47 -7.54
CA THR A 24 -3.68 -13.01 -8.00
C THR A 24 -2.97 -13.74 -6.85
N THR A 25 -3.12 -13.23 -5.64
CA THR A 25 -2.54 -13.78 -4.41
C THR A 25 -3.57 -14.59 -3.62
N ARG A 26 -3.11 -15.30 -2.59
CA ARG A 26 -3.95 -16.23 -1.80
C ARG A 26 -4.98 -15.54 -0.91
N THR A 27 -4.77 -14.28 -0.51
CA THR A 27 -5.61 -13.60 0.48
C THR A 27 -5.89 -12.16 0.08
N LEU A 28 -6.97 -11.58 0.61
CA LEU A 28 -7.29 -10.16 0.45
C LEU A 28 -6.14 -9.25 0.92
N HIS A 29 -5.50 -9.60 2.03
CA HIS A 29 -4.43 -8.78 2.61
C HIS A 29 -3.14 -8.82 1.80
N SER A 30 -2.73 -10.01 1.32
CA SER A 30 -1.62 -10.12 0.39
C SER A 30 -1.92 -9.43 -0.95
N GLU A 31 -3.19 -9.44 -1.38
CA GLU A 31 -3.61 -8.78 -2.61
C GLU A 31 -3.52 -7.26 -2.48
N LEU A 32 -3.88 -6.70 -1.32
CA LEU A 32 -3.70 -5.27 -1.04
C LEU A 32 -2.25 -4.83 -1.20
N VAL A 33 -1.30 -5.55 -0.60
CA VAL A 33 0.14 -5.24 -0.71
C VAL A 33 0.62 -5.41 -2.16
N TYR A 34 0.14 -6.46 -2.85
CA TYR A 34 0.43 -6.70 -4.26
C TYR A 34 -0.12 -5.62 -5.19
N ASN A 35 -1.35 -5.15 -4.96
CA ASN A 35 -1.98 -4.08 -5.73
C ASN A 35 -1.31 -2.75 -5.47
N TYR A 36 -0.98 -2.45 -4.21
CA TYR A 36 -0.29 -1.21 -3.83
C TYR A 36 1.04 -1.07 -4.56
N SER A 37 1.84 -2.13 -4.67
CA SER A 37 3.17 -2.09 -5.30
C SER A 37 3.18 -1.64 -6.76
N GLY A 38 2.05 -1.72 -7.46
CA GLY A 38 1.95 -1.46 -8.90
C GLY A 38 2.78 -2.44 -9.77
N SER A 39 3.29 -3.54 -9.21
CA SER A 39 4.14 -4.52 -9.88
C SER A 39 3.37 -5.81 -10.20
N LYS A 40 3.79 -6.51 -11.27
CA LYS A 40 3.28 -7.86 -11.61
C LYS A 40 4.02 -8.99 -10.88
N HIS A 41 5.06 -8.68 -10.10
CA HIS A 41 5.85 -9.68 -9.38
C HIS A 41 5.43 -9.76 -7.92
N ILE A 42 4.74 -10.85 -7.54
CA ILE A 42 4.19 -11.06 -6.19
C ILE A 42 5.28 -10.97 -5.13
N SER A 43 6.34 -11.78 -5.24
CA SER A 43 7.40 -11.84 -4.23
C SER A 43 8.09 -10.50 -4.02
N GLU A 44 8.34 -9.77 -5.11
CA GLU A 44 8.98 -8.45 -5.03
C GLU A 44 8.04 -7.40 -4.43
N SER A 45 6.74 -7.51 -4.68
CA SER A 45 5.73 -6.63 -4.08
C SER A 45 5.70 -6.77 -2.57
N LEU A 46 5.69 -8.02 -2.07
CA LEU A 46 5.69 -8.30 -0.64
C LEU A 46 7.01 -7.86 0.02
N LYS A 47 8.16 -8.04 -0.65
CA LYS A 47 9.46 -7.57 -0.15
C LYS A 47 9.56 -6.04 -0.06
N ARG A 48 9.00 -5.32 -1.03
CA ARG A 48 9.11 -3.85 -1.12
C ARG A 48 8.08 -3.10 -0.29
N CYS A 49 6.85 -3.62 -0.26
CA CYS A 49 5.71 -2.92 0.33
C CYS A 49 5.16 -3.63 1.58
N GLY A 50 5.66 -4.82 1.91
CA GLY A 50 5.40 -5.48 3.19
C GLY A 50 6.31 -4.97 4.30
N ILE A 51 6.07 -5.47 5.51
CA ILE A 51 6.91 -5.18 6.68
C ILE A 51 8.28 -5.87 6.56
N LEU A 52 9.31 -5.25 7.15
CA LEU A 52 10.66 -5.78 7.26
C LEU A 52 11.05 -5.91 8.73
N ASP A 53 12.05 -6.73 9.03
CA ASP A 53 12.53 -6.93 10.41
C ASP A 53 13.07 -5.64 11.05
N ASN A 54 13.45 -4.66 10.23
CA ASN A 54 13.92 -3.35 10.66
C ASN A 54 12.89 -2.23 10.44
N SER A 55 11.61 -2.55 10.25
CA SER A 55 10.54 -1.54 10.18
C SER A 55 10.31 -0.90 11.55
N HIS A 56 10.32 0.44 11.58
CA HIS A 56 10.08 1.22 12.81
C HIS A 56 8.66 1.82 12.82
N ASP A 57 8.14 2.13 11.63
CA ASP A 57 6.76 2.55 11.40
C ASP A 57 6.04 1.44 10.61
N ILE A 58 4.85 1.05 11.09
CA ILE A 58 4.05 -0.01 10.48
C ILE A 58 2.65 0.53 10.21
N LEU A 59 2.22 0.45 8.95
CA LEU A 59 0.83 0.71 8.59
C LEU A 59 0.06 -0.60 8.52
N VAL A 60 -1.04 -0.68 9.25
CA VAL A 60 -1.88 -1.86 9.33
C VAL A 60 -3.21 -1.61 8.63
N ALA A 61 -3.61 -2.52 7.75
CA ALA A 61 -4.86 -2.45 7.03
C ALA A 61 -5.64 -3.77 7.13
N ARG A 62 -6.88 -3.69 7.58
CA ARG A 62 -7.80 -4.82 7.72
C ARG A 62 -9.12 -4.52 7.01
N PHE A 63 -9.69 -5.53 6.34
CA PHE A 63 -10.96 -5.42 5.63
C PHE A 63 -12.07 -5.96 6.52
N GLY A 64 -13.13 -5.16 6.71
CA GLY A 64 -14.33 -5.58 7.45
C GLY A 64 -14.05 -6.00 8.89
N ALA A 65 -13.11 -5.33 9.55
CA ALA A 65 -12.70 -5.66 10.91
C ALA A 65 -13.78 -5.27 11.93
N SER A 66 -14.05 -6.15 12.89
CA SER A 66 -14.76 -5.76 14.11
C SER A 66 -13.84 -4.97 15.06
N THR A 67 -14.42 -4.28 16.04
CA THR A 67 -13.67 -3.61 17.10
C THR A 67 -12.78 -4.60 17.87
N ASP A 68 -13.28 -5.81 18.13
CA ASP A 68 -12.52 -6.86 18.82
C ASP A 68 -11.31 -7.35 18.00
N GLU A 69 -11.48 -7.49 16.69
CA GLU A 69 -10.38 -7.83 15.79
C GLU A 69 -9.31 -6.73 15.76
N MET A 70 -9.72 -5.45 15.73
CA MET A 70 -8.78 -4.33 15.76
C MET A 70 -8.03 -4.26 17.09
N MET A 71 -8.71 -4.45 18.23
CA MET A 71 -8.05 -4.54 19.54
C MET A 71 -7.08 -5.73 19.63
N ALA A 72 -7.40 -6.86 19.00
CA ALA A 72 -6.51 -8.01 18.95
C ALA A 72 -5.24 -7.69 18.14
N VAL A 73 -5.37 -6.97 17.02
CA VAL A 73 -4.25 -6.55 16.20
C VAL A 73 -3.35 -5.54 16.93
N GLU A 74 -3.95 -4.57 17.60
CA GLU A 74 -3.23 -3.58 18.42
C GLU A 74 -2.32 -4.27 19.45
N LYS A 75 -2.83 -5.29 20.15
CA LYS A 75 -2.07 -6.07 21.15
C LYS A 75 -0.86 -6.83 20.58
N LEU A 76 -0.82 -7.09 19.27
CA LEU A 76 0.31 -7.74 18.61
C LEU A 76 1.46 -6.76 18.32
N ILE A 77 1.19 -5.46 18.33
CA ILE A 77 2.12 -4.43 17.90
C ILE A 77 2.76 -3.79 19.14
N LYS A 78 4.08 -3.91 19.26
CA LYS A 78 4.86 -3.22 20.29
C LYS A 78 5.25 -1.84 19.79
N GLY A 79 4.36 -0.87 19.98
CA GLY A 79 4.58 0.50 19.51
C GLY A 79 3.55 1.47 20.06
N LYS A 80 3.54 2.67 19.49
CA LYS A 80 2.54 3.70 19.76
C LYS A 80 1.74 3.93 18.49
N GLU A 81 0.41 3.86 18.59
CA GLU A 81 -0.47 4.29 17.51
C GLU A 81 -0.34 5.80 17.30
N ILE A 82 -0.28 6.20 16.04
CA ILE A 82 -0.13 7.58 15.59
C ILE A 82 -1.17 7.88 14.51
N ASP A 83 -1.43 9.16 14.29
CA ASP A 83 -2.41 9.59 13.29
C ASP A 83 -1.92 9.31 11.87
N LEU A 84 -2.86 9.04 10.95
CA LEU A 84 -2.56 8.86 9.53
C LEU A 84 -2.09 10.16 8.87
N ASP A 85 -2.35 11.31 9.49
CA ASP A 85 -1.84 12.61 9.05
C ASP A 85 -0.29 12.68 9.07
N GLU A 86 0.39 11.83 9.86
CA GLU A 86 1.86 11.75 9.89
C GLU A 86 2.47 10.94 8.72
N LEU A 87 1.66 10.38 7.82
CA LEU A 87 2.13 9.49 6.75
C LEU A 87 3.12 10.18 5.80
N GLU A 88 2.83 11.42 5.40
CA GLU A 88 3.68 12.15 4.45
C GLU A 88 5.06 12.43 5.05
N GLU A 89 5.10 12.87 6.31
CA GLU A 89 6.34 13.20 7.03
C GLU A 89 7.25 11.98 7.20
N ARG A 90 6.66 10.80 7.40
CA ARG A 90 7.38 9.53 7.60
C ARG A 90 7.71 8.82 6.29
N ALA A 91 7.17 9.29 5.17
CA ALA A 91 7.38 8.65 3.89
C ALA A 91 8.79 8.95 3.33
N ASN A 92 9.57 7.89 3.08
CA ASN A 92 10.81 8.01 2.33
C ASN A 92 10.53 8.31 0.85
N GLN A 93 10.41 9.60 0.50
CA GLN A 93 10.07 10.04 -0.85
C GLN A 93 11.08 9.56 -1.90
N THR A 94 12.39 9.59 -1.60
CA THR A 94 13.43 9.10 -2.52
C THR A 94 13.26 7.62 -2.83
N GLN A 95 12.97 6.81 -1.81
CA GLN A 95 12.71 5.39 -1.98
C GLN A 95 11.44 5.17 -2.80
N ILE A 96 10.36 5.89 -2.52
CA ILE A 96 9.08 5.80 -3.26
C ILE A 96 9.30 6.13 -4.75
N GLN A 97 9.92 7.28 -5.05
CA GLN A 97 10.18 7.70 -6.42
C GLN A 97 11.01 6.65 -7.18
N LYS A 98 12.04 6.09 -6.55
CA LYS A 98 12.85 5.01 -7.14
C LYS A 98 12.03 3.75 -7.43
N HIS A 99 11.19 3.32 -6.48
CA HIS A 99 10.42 2.08 -6.62
C HIS A 99 9.35 2.17 -7.70
N TYR A 100 8.62 3.29 -7.75
CA TYR A 100 7.56 3.54 -8.73
C TYR A 100 8.07 4.16 -10.04
N LYS A 101 9.39 4.38 -10.16
CA LYS A 101 10.03 5.02 -11.30
C LYS A 101 9.35 6.35 -11.65
N ILE A 102 9.11 7.18 -10.63
CA ILE A 102 8.50 8.50 -10.78
C ILE A 102 9.60 9.47 -11.21
N SER A 103 9.36 10.20 -12.29
CA SER A 103 10.35 11.15 -12.84
C SER A 103 10.10 12.57 -12.32
N ASN A 104 11.14 13.41 -12.33
CA ASN A 104 10.98 14.82 -11.97
C ASN A 104 10.05 15.59 -12.93
N VAL A 105 10.00 15.18 -14.20
CA VAL A 105 9.08 15.77 -15.19
C VAL A 105 7.63 15.50 -14.80
N GLU A 106 7.34 14.27 -14.36
CA GLU A 106 6.03 13.90 -13.87
C GLU A 106 5.66 14.67 -12.58
N LEU A 107 6.58 14.78 -11.63
CA LEU A 107 6.36 15.56 -10.40
C LEU A 107 6.17 17.06 -10.65
N GLY A 108 6.54 17.56 -11.83
CA GLY A 108 6.24 18.93 -12.24
C GLY A 108 4.75 19.16 -12.57
N ILE A 109 3.97 18.10 -12.79
CA ILE A 109 2.56 18.18 -13.22
C ILE A 109 1.60 17.33 -12.35
N SER A 110 2.12 16.48 -11.47
CA SER A 110 1.33 15.63 -10.57
C SER A 110 2.00 15.44 -9.21
N SER A 111 1.25 14.90 -8.25
CA SER A 111 1.79 14.53 -6.94
C SER A 111 2.38 13.11 -6.92
N ILE A 112 3.16 12.79 -5.88
CA ILE A 112 3.61 11.41 -5.64
C ILE A 112 2.41 10.46 -5.48
N ALA A 113 1.35 10.90 -4.80
CA ALA A 113 0.15 10.09 -4.59
C ALA A 113 -0.54 9.76 -5.92
N ASP A 114 -0.74 10.76 -6.79
CA ASP A 114 -1.33 10.58 -8.12
C ASP A 114 -0.48 9.65 -8.99
N ALA A 115 0.84 9.83 -8.94
CA ALA A 115 1.78 9.00 -9.66
C ALA A 115 1.65 7.52 -9.21
N ILE A 116 1.59 7.24 -7.91
CA ILE A 116 1.40 5.85 -7.41
C ILE A 116 0.05 5.30 -7.86
N VAL A 117 -1.04 6.06 -7.70
CA VAL A 117 -2.38 5.63 -8.12
C VAL A 117 -2.42 5.30 -9.61
N CYS A 118 -1.74 6.08 -10.45
CA CYS A 118 -1.59 5.79 -11.87
C CYS A 118 -0.94 4.40 -12.10
N ARG A 119 0.14 4.05 -11.38
CA ARG A 119 0.75 2.70 -11.48
C ARG A 119 -0.20 1.60 -11.00
N ILE A 120 -0.92 1.83 -9.91
CA ILE A 120 -1.89 0.86 -9.36
C ILE A 120 -3.00 0.60 -10.39
N ALA A 121 -3.57 1.66 -10.96
CA ALA A 121 -4.67 1.60 -11.90
C ALA A 121 -4.23 0.96 -13.23
N ALA A 122 -3.10 1.41 -13.79
CA ALA A 122 -2.63 1.00 -15.11
C ALA A 122 -1.88 -0.35 -15.13
N ARG A 123 -1.57 -0.96 -13.97
CA ARG A 123 -0.76 -2.19 -13.86
C ARG A 123 -1.17 -3.30 -14.83
N ASP A 124 -2.47 -3.49 -15.04
CA ASP A 124 -2.97 -4.61 -15.84
C ASP A 124 -3.15 -4.24 -17.34
N ALA A 125 -3.01 -2.96 -17.69
CA ALA A 125 -3.11 -2.44 -19.06
C ALA A 125 -1.74 -2.23 -19.74
N LEU A 126 -0.67 -2.06 -18.95
CA LEU A 126 0.72 -1.93 -19.39
C LEU A 126 1.47 -3.26 -19.25
#